data_AF-A0A1I5U0U2-F1
#
_entry.id   AF-A0A1I5U0U2-F1
#
_cell.length_a   1.000
_cell.length_b   1.000
_cell.length_c   1.000
_cell.angle_alpha   90.00
_cell.angle_beta   90.00
_cell.angle_gamma   90.00
#
_symmetry.space_group_name_H-M   'P 1'
#
loop_
_entity.id
_entity.type
_entity.pdbx_description
1 polymer ?
#
loop_
_entity_poly.entity_id
_entity_poly.type
_entity_poly.pdbx_seq_one_letter_code
_entity_poly.pdbx_strand_id
1 'polypeptide(L)'
;MLLGMDMPVKPASPGTTAFFVQAAISFGVALVAVCVAIVYLPVNGWVRAFFALGLLYTVTSAFTLAKCVRDRQEDRNLVSRVDQARLEKFLAEHDPFKVETT
;
A
#
# COMPACT_ATOMS: atom_id res chain seq x y z
N MET A 1 11.76 -39.40 -11.13
CA MET A 1 11.30 -38.31 -12.02
C MET A 1 10.12 -37.58 -11.38
N LEU A 2 10.30 -37.11 -10.12
CA LEU A 2 9.28 -36.49 -9.27
C LEU A 2 9.90 -35.29 -8.53
N LEU A 3 10.23 -34.21 -9.25
CA LEU A 3 10.72 -32.99 -8.60
C LEU A 3 10.23 -31.75 -9.33
N GLY A 4 9.01 -31.36 -8.99
CA GLY A 4 8.35 -30.15 -9.46
C GLY A 4 7.08 -29.93 -8.66
N MET A 5 7.16 -30.07 -7.33
CA MET A 5 6.06 -29.67 -6.46
C MET A 5 6.00 -28.15 -6.49
N ASP A 6 4.99 -27.64 -7.21
CA ASP A 6 4.51 -26.27 -7.15
C ASP A 6 4.51 -25.78 -5.71
N MET A 7 5.42 -24.84 -5.42
CA MET A 7 5.31 -24.11 -4.17
C MET A 7 4.07 -23.23 -4.27
N PRO A 8 3.07 -23.38 -3.38
CA PRO A 8 1.97 -22.45 -3.33
C PRO A 8 2.55 -21.07 -3.03
N VAL A 9 2.45 -20.15 -3.99
CA VAL A 9 2.74 -18.73 -3.79
C VAL A 9 1.79 -18.27 -2.69
N LYS A 10 2.28 -18.24 -1.45
CA LYS A 10 1.51 -17.81 -0.29
C LYS A 10 1.10 -16.37 -0.57
N PRO A 11 -0.20 -16.06 -0.67
CA PRO A 11 -0.62 -14.68 -0.86
C PRO A 11 -0.06 -13.86 0.29
N ALA A 12 0.62 -12.76 -0.03
CA ALA A 12 1.17 -11.84 0.95
C ALA A 12 0.05 -11.49 1.94
N SER A 13 0.25 -11.82 3.23
CA SER A 13 -0.76 -11.53 4.25
C SER A 13 -1.04 -10.02 4.23
N PRO A 14 -2.30 -9.59 4.11
CA PRO A 14 -2.64 -8.19 4.26
C PRO A 14 -2.17 -7.76 5.66
N GLY A 15 -1.27 -6.78 5.70
CA GLY A 15 -0.70 -6.29 6.95
C GLY A 15 -1.81 -5.92 7.91
N THR A 16 -1.78 -6.50 9.11
CA THR A 16 -2.77 -6.29 10.16
C THR A 16 -3.02 -4.79 10.39
N THR A 17 -4.29 -4.38 10.33
CA THR A 17 -4.75 -2.98 10.51
C THR A 17 -4.19 -2.31 11.77
N ALA A 18 -3.83 -3.09 12.81
CA ALA A 18 -3.20 -2.61 14.02
C ALA A 18 -1.86 -1.87 13.78
N PHE A 19 -0.99 -2.37 12.90
CA PHE A 19 0.28 -1.70 12.58
C PHE A 19 0.06 -0.40 11.81
N PHE A 20 -0.97 -0.34 10.97
CA PHE A 20 -1.35 0.90 10.29
C PHE A 20 -1.82 1.98 11.26
N VAL A 21 -2.69 1.61 12.22
CA VAL A 21 -3.17 2.52 13.25
C VAL A 21 -2.01 3.02 14.12
N GLN A 22 -1.09 2.14 14.52
CA GLN A 22 0.11 2.53 15.27
C GLN A 22 0.95 3.54 14.47
N ALA A 23 1.24 3.25 13.20
CA ALA A 23 2.02 4.14 12.35
C ALA A 23 1.36 5.52 12.19
N ALA A 24 0.02 5.56 12.05
CA ALA A 24 -0.73 6.81 11.99
C ALA A 24 -0.63 7.62 13.30
N ILE A 25 -0.70 6.96 14.45
CA ILE A 25 -0.50 7.62 15.76
C ILE A 25 0.91 8.17 15.87
N SER A 26 1.95 7.37 15.55
CA SER A 26 3.34 7.82 15.60
C SER A 26 3.60 9.00 14.66
N PHE A 27 3.00 8.99 13.46
CA PHE A 27 3.07 10.11 12.54
C PHE A 27 2.41 11.37 13.12
N GLY A 28 1.22 11.24 13.73
CA GLY A 28 0.54 12.36 14.38
C GLY A 28 1.37 12.97 15.51
N VAL A 29 1.97 12.13 16.37
CA VAL A 29 2.86 12.60 17.44
C VAL A 29 4.08 13.33 16.87
N ALA A 30 4.72 12.78 15.83
CA ALA A 30 5.86 13.42 15.17
C ALA A 30 5.48 14.78 14.54
N LEU A 31 4.33 14.84 13.85
CA LEU A 31 3.82 16.08 13.25
C LEU A 31 3.60 17.16 14.31
N VAL A 32 2.95 16.82 15.43
CA VAL A 32 2.72 17.74 16.54
C VAL A 32 4.04 18.20 17.15
N ALA A 33 5.00 17.29 17.35
CA ALA A 33 6.32 17.64 17.88
C ALA A 33 7.04 18.66 16.99
N VAL A 34 7.01 18.49 15.67
CA VAL A 34 7.61 19.45 14.73
C VAL A 34 6.87 20.79 14.73
N CYS A 35 5.53 20.78 14.75
CA CYS A 35 4.74 22.00 14.87
C CYS A 35 5.07 22.79 16.15
N VAL A 36 5.18 22.11 17.29
CA VAL A 36 5.58 22.73 18.56
C VAL A 36 7.01 23.28 18.47
N ALA A 37 7.93 22.54 17.85
CA ALA A 37 9.31 23.01 17.63
C ALA A 37 9.35 24.30 16.80
N ILE A 38 8.53 24.41 15.74
CA ILE A 38 8.43 25.63 14.92
C ILE A 38 7.87 26.81 15.73
N VAL A 39 6.91 26.57 16.62
CA VAL A 39 6.32 27.63 17.48
C VAL A 39 7.31 28.14 18.53
N TYR A 40 8.06 27.23 19.17
CA TYR A 40 9.05 27.58 20.20
C TYR A 40 10.37 28.11 19.64
N LEU A 41 10.56 28.08 18.32
CA LEU A 41 11.79 28.55 17.70
C LEU A 41 11.91 30.10 17.84
N PRO A 42 13.00 30.62 18.43
CA PRO A 42 13.20 32.06 18.60
C PRO A 42 13.66 32.71 17.29
N VAL A 43 12.75 32.82 16.33
CA VAL A 43 13.00 33.42 15.01
C VAL A 43 11.96 34.48 14.66
N ASN A 44 12.27 35.30 13.66
CA ASN A 44 11.35 36.28 13.13
C ASN A 44 10.09 35.60 12.54
N GLY A 45 8.92 36.24 12.69
CA GLY A 45 7.63 35.69 12.27
C GLY A 45 7.59 35.29 10.78
N TRP A 46 8.31 36.00 9.92
CA TRP A 46 8.41 35.67 8.49
C TRP A 46 9.12 34.33 8.24
N VAL A 47 10.25 34.09 8.91
CA VAL A 47 11.02 32.84 8.79
C VAL A 47 10.19 31.68 9.33
N ARG A 48 9.47 31.90 10.43
CA ARG A 48 8.55 30.90 10.99
C ARG A 48 7.44 30.53 10.01
N ALA A 49 6.87 31.50 9.31
CA ALA A 49 5.85 31.24 8.28
C ALA A 49 6.40 30.41 7.11
N PHE A 50 7.65 30.67 6.68
CA PHE A 50 8.30 29.87 5.64
C PHE A 50 8.45 28.40 6.04
N PHE A 51 8.92 28.12 7.26
CA PHE A 51 9.00 26.75 7.79
C PHE A 51 7.63 26.10 7.94
N ALA A 52 6.62 26.85 8.38
CA ALA A 52 5.25 26.35 8.49
C ALA A 52 4.67 25.95 7.12
N LEU A 53 4.87 26.78 6.09
CA LEU A 53 4.46 26.48 4.72
C LEU A 53 5.22 25.27 4.15
N GLY A 54 6.53 25.21 4.37
CA GLY A 54 7.36 24.08 3.96
C GLY A 54 6.93 22.76 4.59
N LEU A 55 6.66 22.77 5.90
CA LEU A 55 6.12 21.61 6.62
C LEU A 55 4.75 21.20 6.05
N LEU A 56 3.83 22.15 5.90
CA LEU A 56 2.47 21.89 5.41
C LEU A 56 2.47 21.31 3.99
N TYR A 57 3.27 21.88 3.09
CA TYR A 57 3.39 21.39 1.72
C TYR A 57 4.05 20.02 1.64
N THR A 58 5.13 19.80 2.41
CA THR A 58 5.82 18.52 2.47
C THR A 58 4.90 17.40 2.97
N VAL A 59 4.16 17.65 4.04
CA VAL A 59 3.19 16.70 4.62
C VAL A 59 2.08 16.39 3.61
N THR A 60 1.52 17.42 2.98
CA THR A 60 0.48 17.25 1.96
C THR A 60 0.96 16.38 0.79
N SER A 61 2.15 16.67 0.26
CA SER A 61 2.76 15.90 -0.83
C SER A 61 3.06 14.45 -0.43
N ALA A 62 3.60 14.24 0.77
CA ALA A 62 3.87 12.90 1.30
C ALA A 62 2.59 12.06 1.44
N PHE A 63 1.48 12.66 1.89
CA PHE A 63 0.19 11.98 1.96
C PHE A 63 -0.39 11.65 0.58
N THR A 64 -0.27 12.54 -0.40
CA THR A 64 -0.67 12.26 -1.77
C THR A 64 0.13 11.08 -2.34
N LEU A 65 1.45 11.10 -2.15
CA LEU A 65 2.32 10.01 -2.57
C LEU A 65 1.95 8.69 -1.88
N ALA A 66 1.66 8.72 -0.57
CA ALA A 66 1.23 7.55 0.18
C ALA A 66 -0.09 6.97 -0.35
N LYS A 67 -1.06 7.82 -0.73
CA LYS A 67 -2.28 7.38 -1.41
C LYS A 67 -1.94 6.71 -2.73
N CYS A 68 -1.17 7.36 -3.61
CA CYS A 68 -0.79 6.76 -4.89
C CYS A 68 -0.05 5.42 -4.74
N VAL A 69 0.75 5.25 -3.69
CA VAL A 69 1.41 3.97 -3.39
C VAL A 69 0.38 2.91 -2.97
N ARG A 70 -0.58 3.27 -2.13
CA ARG A 70 -1.67 2.37 -1.71
C ARG A 70 -2.57 1.99 -2.88
N ASP A 71 -2.99 2.97 -3.68
CA ASP A 71 -3.84 2.75 -4.86
C ASP A 71 -3.17 1.76 -5.83
N ARG A 72 -1.85 1.88 -6.04
CA ARG A 72 -1.07 0.91 -6.85
C ARG A 72 -0.99 -0.50 -6.25
N GLN A 73 -1.00 -0.62 -4.93
CA GLN A 73 -1.01 -1.93 -4.26
C GLN A 73 -2.40 -2.58 -4.40
N GLU A 74 -3.47 -1.79 -4.29
CA GLU A 74 -4.85 -2.24 -4.50
C GLU A 74 -5.06 -2.68 -5.96
N ASP A 75 -4.65 -1.88 -6.94
CA ASP A 75 -4.72 -2.23 -8.37
C ASP A 75 -4.01 -3.54 -8.70
N ARG A 76 -2.77 -3.74 -8.21
CA ARG A 76 -2.01 -4.99 -8.41
C ARG A 76 -2.73 -6.21 -7.84
N ASN A 77 -3.35 -6.07 -6.68
CA ASN A 77 -4.09 -7.17 -6.05
C ASN A 77 -5.36 -7.50 -6.84
N LEU A 78 -6.07 -6.48 -7.34
CA LEU A 78 -7.29 -6.67 -8.14
C LEU A 78 -7.00 -7.32 -9.49
N VAL A 79 -5.96 -6.86 -10.21
CA VAL A 79 -5.56 -7.45 -11.50
C VAL A 79 -5.25 -8.94 -11.35
N SER A 80 -4.49 -9.33 -10.32
CA SER A 80 -4.18 -10.74 -10.06
C SER A 80 -5.43 -11.60 -9.81
N ARG A 81 -6.47 -11.07 -9.14
CA ARG A 81 -7.73 -11.80 -8.91
C ARG A 81 -8.55 -11.95 -10.19
N VAL A 82 -8.58 -10.91 -11.02
CA VAL A 82 -9.26 -10.94 -12.32
C VAL A 82 -8.57 -11.95 -13.24
N ASP A 83 -7.24 -11.93 -13.30
CA ASP A 83 -6.47 -12.88 -14.10
C ASP A 83 -6.72 -14.32 -13.64
N GLN A 84 -6.76 -14.59 -12.32
CA GLN A 84 -7.11 -15.91 -11.80
C GLN A 84 -8.52 -16.35 -12.20
N ALA A 85 -9.53 -15.50 -12.04
CA ALA A 85 -10.91 -15.82 -12.41
C ALA A 85 -11.08 -16.01 -13.93
N ARG A 86 -10.34 -15.25 -14.74
CA ARG A 86 -10.30 -15.41 -16.21
C ARG A 86 -9.65 -16.75 -16.56
N LEU A 87 -8.52 -17.07 -15.94
CA LEU A 87 -7.82 -18.33 -16.15
C LEU A 87 -8.71 -19.53 -15.78
N GLU A 88 -9.39 -19.46 -14.63
CA GLU A 88 -10.37 -20.47 -14.19
C GLU A 88 -11.50 -20.64 -15.21
N LYS A 89 -12.01 -19.55 -15.78
CA LYS A 89 -13.00 -19.63 -16.86
C LYS A 89 -12.46 -20.30 -18.12
N PHE A 90 -11.25 -19.93 -18.58
CA PHE A 90 -10.64 -20.57 -19.74
C PHE A 90 -10.38 -22.06 -19.51
N LEU A 91 -9.96 -22.45 -18.30
CA LEU A 91 -9.78 -23.85 -17.91
C LEU A 91 -11.11 -24.61 -17.77
N ALA A 92 -12.19 -23.95 -17.35
CA ALA A 92 -13.50 -24.57 -17.25
C ALA A 92 -14.18 -24.73 -18.62
N GLU A 93 -13.93 -23.80 -19.55
CA GLU A 93 -14.49 -23.83 -20.90
C GLU A 93 -13.68 -24.74 -21.85
N HIS A 94 -12.35 -24.81 -21.66
CA HIS A 94 -11.50 -25.85 -22.22
C HIS A 94 -11.24 -26.92 -21.16
N ASP A 95 -12.15 -27.88 -21.00
CA ASP A 95 -11.96 -29.09 -20.19
C ASP A 95 -11.34 -30.22 -21.06
N PRO A 96 -10.00 -30.36 -21.10
CA PRO A 96 -9.34 -31.43 -21.84
C PRO A 96 -9.49 -32.82 -21.18
N PHE A 97 -10.15 -32.94 -20.02
CA PHE A 97 -10.30 -34.23 -19.33
C PHE A 97 -11.57 -35.00 -19.72
N LYS A 98 -12.37 -34.47 -20.64
CA LYS A 98 -13.58 -35.14 -21.15
C LYS A 98 -13.40 -35.91 -22.46
N VAL A 99 -12.20 -35.94 -23.05
CA VAL A 99 -11.93 -36.76 -24.24
C VAL A 99 -11.65 -38.21 -23.84
N GLU A 100 -12.73 -38.99 -23.90
CA GLU A 100 -12.82 -40.42 -24.24
C GLU A 100 -11.82 -41.38 -23.55
N THR A 101 -12.29 -41.96 -22.45
CA THR A 101 -11.98 -43.36 -22.14
C THR A 101 -13.02 -44.24 -22.86
N THR A 102 -12.72 -44.62 -24.11
CA THR A 102 -13.32 -45.78 -24.79
C THR A 102 -12.28 -46.41 -25.69
#